data_AF-A0A6L2K4V8-F1
#
_entry.id   AF-A0A6L2K4V8-F1
#
_cell.length_a   1.000
_cell.length_b   1.000
_cell.length_c   1.000
_cell.angle_alpha   90.00
_cell.angle_beta   90.00
_cell.angle_gamma   90.00
#
_symmetry.space_group_name_H-M   'P 1'
#
loop_
_entity.id
_entity.type
_entity.pdbx_description
1 polymer ?
#
loop_
_entity_poly.entity_id
_entity_poly.type
_entity_poly.pdbx_seq_one_letter_code
_entity_poly.pdbx_strand_id
1 'polypeptide(L)'
;MSIEASSDVNGASSTKKHDSKIRETLGIKIMSINVCGLGAEYKHNWLRDSFKSQNLDLVVALDRIILDHNLLLLSVGPSDFGPKPFKIFDTWMGLNDFYSALASSWGTGSYKGVCDIVLKNKIKKLRADIKDWSHKKHVDQSRNKKEICDRIKDWDEKAENGL
;
A
#
# COMPACT_ATOMS: atom_id res chain seq x y z
N MET A 1 -2.91 -38.49 -46.64
CA MET A 1 -2.15 -39.64 -46.09
C MET A 1 -0.89 -39.03 -45.47
N SER A 2 -0.63 -38.92 -44.17
CA SER A 2 -1.19 -39.42 -42.89
C SER A 2 -0.79 -38.39 -41.78
N ILE A 3 -1.69 -37.94 -40.90
CA ILE A 3 -1.88 -38.29 -39.46
C ILE A 3 -0.74 -37.89 -38.46
N GLU A 4 -1.06 -36.92 -37.56
CA GLU A 4 -0.78 -36.70 -36.09
C GLU A 4 0.69 -36.73 -35.52
N ALA A 5 1.12 -36.15 -34.38
CA ALA A 5 0.54 -35.56 -33.15
C ALA A 5 1.57 -34.68 -32.36
N SER A 6 1.10 -33.87 -31.38
CA SER A 6 1.73 -33.44 -30.08
C SER A 6 3.06 -32.66 -30.05
N SER A 7 3.44 -31.86 -29.03
CA SER A 7 2.80 -31.14 -27.89
C SER A 7 3.88 -30.21 -27.28
N ASP A 8 3.42 -29.24 -26.49
CA ASP A 8 4.10 -28.58 -25.36
C ASP A 8 5.01 -27.34 -25.51
N VAL A 9 4.38 -26.24 -25.08
CA VAL A 9 4.84 -25.03 -24.39
C VAL A 9 5.97 -25.27 -23.38
N ASN A 10 6.97 -24.37 -23.30
CA ASN A 10 7.37 -23.67 -22.06
C ASN A 10 8.60 -22.76 -22.24
N GLY A 11 8.37 -21.45 -22.06
CA GLY A 11 9.39 -20.42 -21.92
C GLY A 11 9.61 -20.00 -20.45
N ALA A 12 10.72 -19.31 -20.24
CA ALA A 12 11.11 -18.52 -19.07
C ALA A 12 11.73 -19.25 -17.85
N SER A 13 13.06 -19.38 -17.86
CA SER A 13 13.87 -19.50 -16.65
C SER A 13 15.21 -18.78 -16.84
N SER A 14 15.27 -17.48 -16.52
CA SER A 14 16.56 -16.77 -16.41
C SER A 14 16.60 -15.56 -15.47
N THR A 15 15.48 -15.07 -14.93
CA THR A 15 15.49 -13.83 -14.12
C THR A 15 15.59 -14.06 -12.60
N LYS A 16 15.43 -15.31 -12.12
CA LYS A 16 15.40 -15.61 -10.67
C LYS A 16 16.76 -15.59 -9.96
N LYS A 17 17.87 -15.50 -10.70
CA LYS A 17 19.23 -15.69 -10.15
C LYS A 17 19.91 -14.38 -9.70
N HIS A 18 19.40 -13.22 -10.13
CA HIS A 18 20.00 -11.92 -9.78
C HIS A 18 19.48 -11.38 -8.44
N ASP A 19 18.22 -11.65 -8.10
CA ASP A 19 17.58 -11.12 -6.88
C ASP A 19 18.01 -11.81 -5.58
N SER A 20 18.55 -13.03 -5.66
CA SER A 20 19.08 -13.73 -4.48
C SER A 20 20.34 -13.06 -3.91
N LYS A 21 21.13 -12.37 -4.75
CA LYS A 21 22.40 -11.76 -4.35
C LYS A 21 22.23 -10.48 -3.53
N ILE A 22 21.13 -9.74 -3.74
CA ILE A 22 20.84 -8.51 -2.99
C ILE A 22 20.47 -8.83 -1.53
N ARG A 23 19.85 -10.00 -1.28
CA ARG A 23 19.31 -10.38 0.04
C ARG A 23 20.41 -10.78 1.04
N GLU A 24 21.55 -11.27 0.57
CA GLU A 24 22.70 -11.62 1.43
C GLU A 24 23.55 -10.41 1.84
N THR A 25 23.56 -9.34 1.04
CA THR A 25 24.50 -8.21 1.23
C THR A 25 24.09 -7.26 2.36
N LEU A 26 22.83 -7.33 2.84
CA LEU A 26 22.29 -6.38 3.82
C LEU A 26 22.03 -6.93 5.22
N GLY A 27 22.39 -8.19 5.51
CA GLY A 27 22.27 -8.74 6.87
C GLY A 27 20.85 -8.69 7.47
N ILE A 28 19.81 -8.62 6.64
CA ILE A 28 18.42 -8.62 7.09
C ILE A 28 18.01 -10.07 7.36
N LYS A 29 18.17 -10.52 8.60
CA LYS A 29 17.62 -11.79 9.08
C LYS A 29 16.13 -11.61 9.32
N ILE A 30 15.29 -12.10 8.41
CA ILE A 30 13.86 -12.26 8.69
C ILE A 30 13.75 -13.30 9.82
N MET A 31 13.39 -12.86 11.02
CA MET A 31 13.04 -13.78 12.10
C MET A 31 11.69 -14.41 11.76
N SER A 32 11.71 -15.69 11.39
CA SER A 32 10.52 -16.52 11.32
C SER A 32 9.92 -16.61 12.72
N ILE A 33 8.73 -16.06 12.91
CA ILE A 33 7.94 -16.29 14.12
C ILE A 33 7.39 -17.72 14.01
N ASN A 34 7.96 -18.64 14.77
CA ASN A 34 7.37 -19.96 14.97
C ASN A 34 6.21 -19.80 15.96
N VAL A 35 4.98 -19.92 15.47
CA VAL A 35 3.82 -20.13 16.33
C VAL A 35 3.76 -21.63 16.63
N CYS A 36 4.07 -21.98 17.87
CA CYS A 36 3.97 -23.33 18.40
C CYS A 36 2.47 -23.72 18.46
N GLY A 37 2.03 -24.62 17.59
CA GLY A 37 0.66 -25.09 17.54
C GLY A 37 0.37 -26.12 18.63
N LEU A 38 -0.40 -25.71 19.65
CA LEU A 38 -1.21 -26.65 20.40
C LEU A 38 -2.43 -26.98 19.54
N GLY A 39 -2.65 -28.28 19.35
CA GLY A 39 -3.71 -28.81 18.50
C GLY A 39 -5.09 -28.33 18.90
N ALA A 40 -5.77 -27.70 17.96
CA ALA A 40 -7.22 -27.61 17.93
C ALA A 40 -7.64 -27.61 16.46
N GLU A 41 -8.51 -28.54 16.11
CA GLU A 41 -9.08 -28.74 14.77
C GLU A 41 -9.62 -27.41 14.20
N TYR A 42 -9.06 -27.00 13.07
CA TYR A 42 -9.48 -25.80 12.35
C TYR A 42 -10.81 -26.05 11.66
N LYS A 43 -11.92 -25.75 12.33
CA LYS A 43 -13.23 -25.63 11.67
C LYS A 43 -13.16 -24.48 10.67
N HIS A 44 -13.42 -24.81 9.41
CA HIS A 44 -13.33 -23.97 8.22
C HIS A 44 -14.39 -22.85 8.16
N ASN A 45 -14.58 -22.07 9.24
CA ASN A 45 -15.71 -21.14 9.32
C ASN A 45 -15.35 -19.75 9.87
N TRP A 46 -14.06 -19.46 10.15
CA TRP A 46 -13.63 -18.20 10.76
C TRP A 46 -14.11 -16.95 10.00
N LEU A 47 -14.19 -17.01 8.67
CA LEU A 47 -14.75 -15.93 7.84
C LEU A 47 -16.21 -15.63 8.21
N ARG A 48 -17.04 -16.66 8.40
CA ARG A 48 -18.46 -16.48 8.74
C ARG A 48 -18.65 -15.99 10.18
N ASP A 49 -17.79 -16.43 11.08
CA ASP A 49 -17.86 -16.07 12.50
C ASP A 49 -17.31 -14.65 12.75
N SER A 50 -16.28 -14.21 12.02
CA SER A 50 -15.82 -12.83 12.03
C SER A 50 -16.86 -11.83 11.52
N PHE A 51 -17.67 -12.21 10.53
CA PHE A 51 -18.73 -11.33 10.00
C PHE A 51 -19.93 -11.20 10.94
N LYS A 52 -20.17 -12.15 11.84
CA LYS A 52 -21.28 -12.07 12.81
C LYS A 52 -20.96 -11.23 14.05
N SER A 53 -19.68 -11.07 14.40
CA SER A 53 -19.25 -10.29 15.57
C SER A 53 -19.00 -8.81 15.26
N GLN A 54 -18.99 -8.43 13.98
CA GLN A 54 -18.85 -7.05 13.56
C GLN A 54 -20.24 -6.51 13.26
N ASN A 55 -20.76 -5.65 14.15
CA ASN A 55 -21.86 -4.76 13.76
C ASN A 55 -21.37 -3.95 12.55
N LEU A 56 -21.93 -4.26 11.38
CA LEU A 56 -21.71 -3.49 10.17
C LEU A 56 -22.53 -2.21 10.30
N ASP A 57 -21.98 -1.23 11.01
CA ASP A 57 -22.73 -0.04 11.42
C ASP A 57 -23.04 0.91 10.24
N LEU A 58 -22.40 0.76 9.07
CA LEU A 58 -22.73 1.56 7.88
C LEU A 58 -22.26 0.93 6.56
N VAL A 59 -23.19 0.81 5.59
CA VAL A 59 -22.89 0.61 4.16
C VAL A 59 -23.17 1.91 3.42
N VAL A 60 -22.17 2.47 2.74
CA VAL A 60 -22.32 3.70 1.94
C VAL A 60 -22.08 3.38 0.48
N ALA A 61 -23.02 3.77 -0.39
CA ALA A 61 -22.79 3.77 -1.84
C ALA A 61 -21.98 5.03 -2.21
N LEU A 62 -20.84 4.83 -2.86
CA LEU A 62 -20.00 5.93 -3.34
C LEU A 62 -20.50 6.47 -4.68
N ASP A 63 -20.29 7.76 -4.90
CA ASP A 63 -20.64 8.44 -6.14
C ASP A 63 -19.92 7.84 -7.35
N ARG A 64 -20.64 7.80 -8.46
CA ARG A 64 -20.19 7.31 -9.76
C ARG A 64 -19.30 8.34 -10.44
N ILE A 65 -18.02 8.37 -10.09
CA ILE A 65 -17.10 9.40 -10.64
C ILE A 65 -16.25 8.85 -11.79
N ILE A 66 -15.86 7.58 -11.74
CA ILE A 66 -14.92 6.98 -12.71
C ILE A 66 -15.20 5.51 -13.06
N LEU A 67 -16.03 4.83 -12.28
CA LEU A 67 -16.40 3.44 -12.52
C LEU A 67 -17.84 3.39 -13.00
N ASP A 68 -18.11 2.49 -13.93
CA ASP A 68 -19.47 2.21 -14.43
C ASP A 68 -20.33 1.47 -13.37
N HIS A 69 -19.88 1.37 -12.12
CA HIS A 69 -20.66 0.80 -11.02
C HIS A 69 -20.34 1.54 -9.70
N ASN A 70 -21.35 1.76 -8.85
CA ASN A 70 -21.17 2.37 -7.54
C ASN A 70 -20.46 1.39 -6.60
N LEU A 71 -19.32 1.81 -6.07
CA LEU A 71 -18.61 1.03 -5.05
C LEU A 71 -19.39 1.10 -3.74
N LEU A 72 -19.63 -0.06 -3.12
CA LEU A 72 -20.21 -0.15 -1.78
C LEU A 72 -19.06 -0.16 -0.75
N LEU A 73 -18.99 0.89 0.07
CA LEU A 73 -18.04 0.97 1.17
C LEU A 73 -18.65 0.31 2.40
N LEU A 74 -18.00 -0.76 2.86
CA LEU A 74 -18.35 -1.44 4.10
C LEU A 74 -17.53 -0.86 5.24
N SER A 75 -18.17 -0.17 6.18
CA SER A 75 -17.51 0.31 7.39
C SER A 75 -17.71 -0.69 8.53
N VAL A 76 -16.61 -1.21 9.04
CA VAL A 76 -16.58 -1.97 10.29
C VAL A 76 -16.31 -0.98 11.42
N GLY A 77 -17.03 -1.11 12.54
CA GLY A 77 -16.87 -0.23 13.71
C GLY A 77 -15.41 -0.06 14.18
N PRO A 78 -15.12 1.02 14.95
CA PRO A 78 -13.76 1.37 15.33
C PRO A 78 -13.11 0.23 16.13
N SER A 79 -12.01 -0.30 15.61
CA SER A 79 -11.15 -1.24 16.33
C SER A 79 -9.87 -0.54 16.72
N ASP A 80 -9.69 -0.33 18.02
CA ASP A 80 -8.54 0.37 18.59
C ASP A 80 -7.32 -0.54 18.63
N PHE A 81 -6.59 -0.64 17.51
CA PHE A 81 -5.33 -1.39 17.40
C PHE A 81 -4.12 -0.67 18.05
N GLY A 82 -4.35 0.28 18.97
CA GLY A 82 -3.30 1.03 19.66
C GLY A 82 -2.62 2.12 18.81
N PRO A 83 -1.39 2.55 19.18
CA PRO A 83 -0.69 3.63 18.49
C PRO A 83 -0.42 3.29 17.02
N LYS A 84 -0.83 4.18 16.11
CA LYS A 84 -0.67 3.97 14.67
C LYS A 84 0.81 3.77 14.30
N PRO A 85 1.19 2.62 13.71
CA PRO A 85 2.56 2.41 13.27
C PRO A 85 2.91 3.35 12.11
N PHE A 86 4.18 3.73 12.01
CA PHE A 86 4.69 4.41 10.82
C PHE A 86 4.76 3.41 9.67
N LYS A 87 4.06 3.71 8.57
CA LYS A 87 3.99 2.87 7.37
C LYS A 87 4.71 3.56 6.22
N ILE A 88 5.56 2.82 5.52
CA ILE A 88 6.10 3.19 4.22
C ILE A 88 5.31 2.37 3.20
N PHE A 89 4.89 3.02 2.12
CA PHE A 89 4.13 2.36 1.06
C PHE A 89 5.04 2.05 -0.12
N ASP A 90 4.87 0.90 -0.74
CA ASP A 90 5.65 0.50 -1.92
C ASP A 90 5.46 1.50 -3.08
N THR A 91 4.27 2.09 -3.17
CA THR A 91 3.97 3.15 -4.13
C THR A 91 4.84 4.40 -3.95
N TRP A 92 5.35 4.67 -2.75
CA TRP A 92 6.30 5.76 -2.52
C TRP A 92 7.68 5.44 -3.06
N MET A 93 8.09 4.16 -3.02
CA MET A 93 9.39 3.74 -3.54
C MET A 93 9.50 3.88 -5.07
N GLY A 94 8.37 3.84 -5.78
CA GLY A 94 8.32 4.10 -7.21
C GLY A 94 8.38 5.58 -7.60
N LEU A 95 8.29 6.50 -6.64
CA LEU A 95 8.35 7.94 -6.90
C LEU A 95 9.81 8.42 -6.83
N ASN A 96 10.33 8.96 -7.93
CA ASN A 96 11.71 9.46 -8.02
C ASN A 96 12.05 10.48 -6.91
N ASP A 97 11.07 11.28 -6.48
CA ASP A 97 11.26 12.31 -5.47
C ASP A 97 11.36 11.75 -4.04
N PHE A 98 10.92 10.51 -3.80
CA PHE A 98 10.91 9.93 -2.46
C PHE A 98 12.33 9.69 -1.94
N TYR A 99 13.20 9.10 -2.76
CA TYR A 99 14.59 8.88 -2.39
C TYR A 99 15.35 10.18 -2.15
N SER A 100 15.08 11.21 -2.96
CA SER A 100 15.65 12.54 -2.78
C SER A 100 15.24 13.16 -1.43
N ALA A 101 13.95 13.09 -1.10
CA ALA A 101 13.44 13.57 0.18
C ALA A 101 14.04 12.79 1.37
N LEU A 102 14.17 11.47 1.24
CA LEU A 102 14.77 10.60 2.24
C LEU A 102 16.25 10.92 2.46
N ALA A 103 17.04 11.03 1.39
CA ALA A 103 18.46 11.33 1.45
C ALA A 103 18.72 12.72 2.03
N SER A 104 17.94 13.72 1.59
CA SER A 104 18.00 15.08 2.12
C SER A 104 17.69 15.10 3.62
N SER A 105 16.61 14.46 4.06
CA SER A 105 16.26 14.37 5.48
C SER A 105 17.33 13.65 6.31
N TRP A 106 17.88 12.54 5.79
CA TRP A 106 18.89 11.74 6.49
C TRP A 106 20.25 12.44 6.61
N GLY A 107 20.63 13.24 5.62
CA GLY A 107 21.85 14.04 5.61
C GLY A 107 21.73 15.33 6.44
N THR A 108 20.52 15.84 6.62
CA THR A 108 20.30 17.14 7.25
C THR A 108 20.01 16.99 8.75
N GLY A 109 21.04 17.08 9.59
CA GLY A 109 20.85 17.21 11.03
C GLY A 109 22.13 17.14 11.84
N SER A 110 22.29 18.06 12.79
CA SER A 110 23.32 17.98 13.82
C SER A 110 22.68 17.39 15.08
N TYR A 111 23.12 16.19 15.46
CA TYR A 111 22.62 15.48 16.62
C TYR A 111 23.77 15.28 17.61
N LYS A 112 23.52 15.56 18.88
CA LYS A 112 24.49 15.40 19.97
C LYS A 112 23.96 14.39 20.99
N GLY A 113 24.87 13.64 21.61
CA GLY A 113 24.56 12.68 22.67
C GLY A 113 24.97 11.25 22.35
N VAL A 114 24.48 10.31 23.17
CA VAL A 114 24.70 8.87 23.01
C VAL A 114 24.06 8.37 21.72
N CYS A 115 24.65 7.35 21.08
CA CYS A 115 24.22 6.79 19.80
C CYS A 115 22.71 6.52 19.73
N ASP A 116 22.10 5.97 20.80
CA ASP A 116 20.67 5.66 20.83
C ASP A 116 19.79 6.91 20.77
N ILE A 117 20.21 7.99 21.45
CA ILE A 117 19.50 9.28 21.46
C ILE A 117 19.63 9.94 20.09
N VAL A 118 20.82 9.88 19.50
CA VAL A 118 21.07 10.39 18.14
C VAL A 118 20.21 9.65 17.12
N LEU A 119 20.19 8.32 17.17
CA LEU A 119 19.39 7.49 16.26
C LEU A 119 17.89 7.77 16.43
N LYS A 120 17.40 7.82 17.67
CA LYS A 120 16.00 8.15 17.98
C LYS A 120 15.61 9.51 17.40
N ASN A 121 16.43 10.53 17.59
CA ASN A 121 16.17 11.88 17.10
C ASN A 121 16.24 11.94 15.57
N LYS A 122 17.17 11.21 14.95
CA LYS A 122 17.28 11.10 13.50
C LYS A 122 16.06 10.44 12.88
N ILE A 123 15.59 9.31 13.43
CA ILE A 123 14.36 8.65 12.99
C ILE A 123 13.14 9.54 13.24
N LYS A 124 13.10 10.27 14.36
CA LYS A 124 11.99 11.20 14.66
C LYS A 124 11.90 12.31 13.61
N LYS A 125 13.03 12.92 13.24
CA LYS A 125 13.08 13.92 12.18
C LYS A 125 12.69 13.32 10.83
N LEU A 126 13.27 12.18 10.48
CA LEU A 126 12.95 11.46 9.24
C LEU A 126 11.44 11.19 9.10
N ARG A 127 10.80 10.73 10.17
CA ARG A 127 9.36 10.48 10.19
C ARG A 127 8.55 11.76 9.96
N ALA A 128 8.98 12.89 10.53
CA ALA A 128 8.30 14.17 10.33
C ALA A 128 8.44 14.63 8.86
N ASP A 129 9.66 14.62 8.33
CA ASP A 129 9.94 15.08 6.96
C ASP A 129 9.20 14.22 5.92
N ILE A 130 9.17 12.89 6.09
CA ILE A 130 8.41 11.99 5.19
C ILE A 130 6.91 12.25 5.31
N LYS A 131 6.40 12.53 6.51
CA LYS A 131 4.98 12.83 6.71
C LYS A 131 4.58 14.11 5.99
N ASP A 132 5.42 15.15 6.06
CA ASP A 132 5.18 16.42 5.38
C ASP A 132 5.28 16.27 3.86
N TRP A 133 6.28 15.53 3.37
CA TRP A 133 6.41 15.18 1.96
C TRP A 133 5.18 14.43 1.45
N SER A 134 4.73 13.41 2.19
CA SER A 134 3.56 12.60 1.83
C SER A 134 2.29 13.44 1.80
N HIS A 135 2.13 14.35 2.76
CA HIS A 135 0.99 15.26 2.78
C HIS A 135 0.99 16.18 1.55
N LYS A 136 2.13 16.79 1.20
CA LYS A 136 2.27 17.63 0.00
C LYS A 136 1.92 16.85 -1.28
N LYS A 137 2.44 15.63 -1.42
CA LYS A 137 2.12 14.75 -2.56
C LYS A 137 0.64 14.39 -2.62
N HIS A 138 0.02 14.10 -1.48
CA HIS A 138 -1.42 13.83 -1.42
C HIS A 138 -2.25 15.04 -1.85
N VAL A 139 -1.91 16.24 -1.38
CA VAL A 139 -2.61 17.47 -1.76
C VAL A 139 -2.52 17.71 -3.27
N ASP A 140 -1.33 17.59 -3.86
CA ASP A 140 -1.14 17.78 -5.30
C ASP A 140 -1.89 16.73 -6.13
N GLN A 141 -1.83 15.45 -5.72
CA GLN A 141 -2.63 14.39 -6.33
C GLN A 141 -4.13 14.64 -6.21
N SER A 142 -4.60 15.13 -5.06
CA SER A 142 -6.03 15.42 -4.85
C SER A 142 -6.51 16.57 -5.72
N ARG A 143 -5.66 17.58 -5.94
CA ARG A 143 -5.94 18.70 -6.85
C ARG A 143 -6.07 18.22 -8.29
N ASN A 144 -5.10 17.43 -8.76
CA ASN A 144 -5.13 16.87 -10.11
C ASN A 144 -6.35 15.96 -10.32
N LYS A 145 -6.65 15.08 -9.35
CA LYS A 145 -7.87 14.27 -9.37
C LYS A 145 -9.13 15.12 -9.48
N LYS A 146 -9.24 16.18 -8.68
CA LYS A 146 -10.39 17.09 -8.70
C LYS A 146 -10.54 17.76 -10.07
N GLU A 147 -9.46 18.28 -10.63
CA GLU A 147 -9.47 18.91 -11.96
C GLU A 147 -9.96 17.93 -13.05
N ILE A 148 -9.46 16.70 -13.04
CA ILE A 148 -9.91 15.66 -13.97
C ILE A 148 -11.39 15.34 -13.77
N CYS A 149 -11.85 15.18 -12.53
CA CYS A 149 -13.25 14.91 -12.22
C CYS A 149 -14.17 16.07 -12.64
N ASP A 150 -13.76 17.31 -12.41
CA ASP A 150 -14.54 18.49 -12.79
C ASP A 150 -14.65 18.60 -14.33
N ARG A 151 -13.58 18.25 -15.06
CA ARG A 151 -13.62 18.14 -16.52
C ARG A 151 -14.54 17.04 -17.00
N ILE A 152 -14.54 15.86 -16.37
CA ILE A 152 -15.43 14.76 -16.74
C ILE A 152 -16.90 15.19 -16.57
N LYS A 153 -17.23 15.84 -15.46
CA LYS A 153 -18.59 16.35 -15.20
C LYS A 153 -19.06 17.36 -16.25
N ASP A 154 -18.19 18.26 -16.69
CA ASP A 154 -18.49 19.21 -17.76
C ASP A 154 -18.80 18.50 -19.10
N TRP A 155 -18.11 17.39 -19.39
CA TRP A 155 -18.42 16.56 -20.57
C TRP A 155 -19.75 15.82 -20.42
N ASP A 156 -20.05 15.27 -19.24
CA ASP A 156 -21.32 14.59 -18.97
C ASP A 156 -22.52 15.55 -19.12
N GLU A 157 -22.41 16.78 -18.59
CA GLU A 157 -23.45 17.81 -18.72
C GLU A 157 -23.68 18.22 -20.18
N LYS A 158 -22.62 18.32 -20.99
CA LYS A 158 -22.74 18.61 -22.42
C LYS A 158 -23.46 17.50 -23.18
N ALA A 159 -23.18 16.24 -22.84
CA ALA A 159 -23.83 15.08 -23.45
C ALA A 159 -25.32 15.01 -23.09
N GLU A 160 -25.69 15.29 -21.83
CA GLU A 160 -27.08 15.32 -21.38
C GLU A 160 -27.90 16.45 -22.05
N ASN A 161 -27.25 17.58 -22.31
CA ASN A 161 -27.90 18.74 -22.94
C ASN A 161 -28.04 18.63 -24.47
N GLY A 162 -27.67 17.49 -25.08
CA GLY A 162 -28.01 17.16 -26.47
C GLY A 162 -27.19 17.88 -27.54
N LEU A 163 -25.94 18.22 -27.26
CA LEU A 163 -24.92 18.52 -28.28
C LEU A 163 -24.16 17.27 -28.71
#